data_AF-A0A4R4DYM4-F1
#
_entry.id   AF-A0A4R4DYM4-F1
#
_cell.length_a   1.000
_cell.length_b   1.000
_cell.length_c   1.000
_cell.angle_alpha   90.00
_cell.angle_beta   90.00
_cell.angle_gamma   90.00
#
_symmetry.space_group_name_H-M   'P 1'
#
loop_
_entity.id
_entity.type
_entity.pdbx_description
1 polymer ?
#
loop_
_entity_poly.entity_id
_entity_poly.type
_entity_poly.pdbx_seq_one_letter_code
_entity_poly.pdbx_strand_id
1 'polypeptide(L)'
;MQKTLLFACLMHLCSCSSGEQFRDLSEFNMNPKALKDGEPIKLIYADQGEGNNATGHFFSHLVVVSQESGDTVNILTGINNGFKEDDGDQVYHFISPANSAYKYAFLGDAIGAGTDIKDLPEPNLDYTKVRYDPDHREIARNNYPTLVGLLGTQSNTH
;
A
#
# COMPACT_ATOMS: atom_id res chain seq x y z
N MET A 1 -19.77 -49.50 -35.74
CA MET A 1 -19.88 -48.12 -36.24
C MET A 1 -19.52 -47.16 -35.12
N GLN A 2 -18.71 -46.16 -35.45
CA GLN A 2 -18.04 -45.19 -34.56
C GLN A 2 -18.98 -44.51 -33.57
N LYS A 3 -18.58 -44.50 -32.29
CA LYS A 3 -19.01 -43.51 -31.29
C LYS A 3 -17.84 -43.22 -30.35
N THR A 4 -16.84 -42.50 -30.84
CA THR A 4 -15.74 -41.99 -30.00
C THR A 4 -15.30 -40.65 -30.54
N LEU A 5 -16.11 -39.61 -30.35
CA LEU A 5 -15.71 -38.24 -30.66
C LEU A 5 -16.68 -37.29 -29.94
N LEU A 6 -16.38 -36.90 -28.70
CA LEU A 6 -16.81 -35.64 -28.04
C LEU A 6 -16.49 -35.69 -26.54
N PHE A 7 -15.23 -35.83 -26.13
CA PHE A 7 -14.88 -35.66 -24.71
C PHE A 7 -13.46 -35.12 -24.48
N ALA A 8 -12.92 -34.35 -25.43
CA ALA A 8 -11.56 -33.80 -25.34
C ALA A 8 -11.49 -32.27 -25.33
N CYS A 9 -12.62 -31.55 -25.45
CA CYS A 9 -12.62 -30.08 -25.60
C CYS A 9 -12.98 -29.28 -24.34
N LEU A 10 -13.31 -29.94 -23.20
CA LEU A 10 -13.86 -29.25 -22.02
C LEU A 10 -12.90 -29.16 -20.81
N MET A 11 -11.61 -29.40 -21.00
CA MET A 11 -10.61 -29.35 -19.92
C MET A 11 -9.47 -28.32 -20.12
N HIS A 12 -9.59 -27.42 -21.10
CA HIS A 12 -8.53 -26.43 -21.42
C HIS A 12 -8.83 -24.99 -20.99
N LEU A 13 -9.82 -24.74 -20.13
CA LEU A 13 -10.15 -23.37 -19.68
C LEU A 13 -9.87 -23.08 -18.20
N CYS A 14 -9.23 -23.98 -17.46
CA CYS A 14 -8.57 -23.62 -16.20
C CYS A 14 -7.21 -22.97 -16.51
N SER A 15 -7.25 -21.83 -17.19
CA SER A 15 -6.14 -20.88 -17.14
C SER A 15 -6.04 -20.42 -15.70
N CYS A 16 -5.14 -21.03 -14.92
CA CYS A 16 -4.53 -20.38 -13.77
C CYS A 16 -3.84 -19.11 -14.29
N SER A 17 -4.60 -18.02 -14.46
CA SER A 17 -3.98 -16.71 -14.37
C SER A 17 -3.57 -16.61 -12.91
N SER A 18 -2.30 -16.86 -12.59
CA SER A 18 -1.68 -16.29 -11.40
C SER A 18 -2.00 -14.80 -11.48
N GLY A 19 -3.03 -14.37 -10.75
CA GLY A 19 -3.66 -13.07 -10.94
C GLY A 19 -2.60 -11.99 -10.90
N GLU A 20 -2.63 -11.05 -11.83
CA GLU A 20 -1.71 -9.91 -11.82
C GLU A 20 -1.72 -9.29 -10.43
N GLN A 21 -0.63 -9.45 -9.68
CA GLN A 21 -0.49 -8.91 -8.32
C GLN A 21 -0.07 -7.44 -8.34
N PHE A 22 0.15 -6.87 -9.53
CA PHE A 22 0.65 -5.52 -9.71
C PHE A 22 -0.21 -4.75 -10.69
N ARG A 23 -0.34 -3.45 -10.43
CA ARG A 23 -0.95 -2.45 -11.30
C ARG A 23 0.06 -1.35 -11.60
N ASP A 24 -0.11 -0.66 -12.72
CA ASP A 24 0.71 0.50 -13.03
C ASP A 24 0.29 1.69 -12.15
N LEU A 25 1.25 2.47 -11.66
CA LEU A 25 1.00 3.66 -10.86
C LEU A 25 0.11 4.69 -11.59
N SER A 26 0.19 4.75 -12.92
CA SER A 26 -0.63 5.64 -13.75
C SER A 26 -2.12 5.30 -13.73
N GLU A 27 -2.52 4.13 -13.23
CA GLU A 27 -3.92 3.78 -13.05
C GLU A 27 -4.56 4.42 -11.80
N PHE A 28 -3.77 5.08 -10.96
CA PHE A 28 -4.25 5.68 -9.70
C PHE A 28 -4.52 7.18 -9.87
N ASN A 29 -5.60 7.65 -9.23
CA ASN A 29 -5.98 9.05 -9.21
C ASN A 29 -5.11 9.83 -8.21
N MET A 30 -3.90 10.20 -8.63
CA MET A 30 -2.91 10.84 -7.76
C MET A 30 -3.37 12.25 -7.31
N ASN A 31 -3.53 12.41 -6.00
CA ASN A 31 -3.84 13.67 -5.33
C ASN A 31 -3.03 13.79 -4.02
N PRO A 32 -1.85 14.44 -4.03
CA PRO A 32 -0.97 14.55 -2.86
C PRO A 32 -1.55 15.42 -1.73
N LYS A 33 -2.73 16.02 -1.91
CA LYS A 33 -3.41 16.86 -0.93
C LYS A 33 -4.66 16.20 -0.34
N ALA A 34 -4.88 14.91 -0.61
CA ALA A 34 -6.06 14.19 -0.14
C ALA A 34 -6.11 14.02 1.38
N LEU A 35 -4.96 14.00 2.05
CA LEU A 35 -4.83 13.97 3.52
C LEU A 35 -3.76 14.97 3.96
N LYS A 36 -3.91 15.52 5.17
CA LYS A 36 -2.88 16.34 5.83
C LYS A 36 -1.95 15.47 6.65
N ASP A 37 -0.70 15.91 6.80
CA ASP A 37 0.23 15.28 7.75
C ASP A 37 -0.36 15.25 9.16
N GLY A 38 -0.30 14.07 9.80
CA GLY A 38 -0.88 13.82 11.11
C GLY A 38 -2.40 13.63 11.13
N GLU A 39 -3.08 13.60 9.98
CA GLU A 39 -4.52 13.41 9.94
C GLU A 39 -4.91 12.01 10.46
N PRO A 40 -5.87 11.90 11.40
CA PRO A 40 -6.32 10.62 11.91
C PRO A 40 -7.11 9.85 10.85
N ILE A 41 -6.79 8.57 10.68
CA ILE A 41 -7.39 7.69 9.68
C ILE A 41 -7.72 6.33 10.29
N LYS A 42 -8.68 5.64 9.68
CA LYS A 42 -8.95 4.22 9.92
C LYS A 42 -8.59 3.39 8.70
N LEU A 43 -7.86 2.31 8.92
CA LEU A 43 -7.50 1.36 7.88
C LEU A 43 -8.73 0.49 7.56
N ILE A 44 -9.10 0.40 6.29
CA ILE A 44 -10.19 -0.49 5.84
C ILE A 44 -9.69 -1.63 4.95
N TYR A 45 -8.50 -1.48 4.38
CA TYR A 45 -7.81 -2.53 3.64
C TYR A 45 -6.30 -2.25 3.61
N ALA A 46 -5.53 -3.32 3.71
CA ALA A 46 -4.10 -3.32 3.45
C ALA A 46 -3.72 -4.54 2.62
N ASP A 47 -2.88 -4.33 1.60
CA ASP A 47 -2.18 -5.41 0.93
C ASP A 47 -1.24 -6.14 1.91
N GLN A 48 -1.55 -7.40 2.19
CA GLN A 48 -0.82 -8.28 3.11
C GLN A 48 0.25 -9.14 2.42
N GLY A 49 0.53 -8.89 1.14
CA GLY A 49 1.46 -9.72 0.38
C GLY A 49 2.85 -9.83 1.02
N GLU A 50 3.46 -11.01 0.94
CA GLU A 50 4.86 -11.20 1.34
C GLU A 50 5.80 -10.51 0.35
N GLY A 51 6.88 -9.90 0.85
CA GLY A 51 7.90 -9.27 0.02
C GLY A 51 8.44 -7.98 0.62
N ASN A 52 9.63 -7.60 0.17
CA ASN A 52 10.26 -6.32 0.52
C ASN A 52 9.98 -5.32 -0.61
N ASN A 53 9.13 -4.35 -0.34
CA ASN A 53 8.76 -3.27 -1.27
C ASN A 53 9.98 -2.56 -1.87
N ALA A 54 11.01 -2.33 -1.05
CA ALA A 54 12.22 -1.65 -1.50
C ALA A 54 13.04 -2.49 -2.48
N THR A 55 13.23 -3.78 -2.20
CA THR A 55 13.93 -4.69 -3.13
C THR A 55 13.10 -4.98 -4.38
N GLY A 56 11.78 -5.02 -4.25
CA GLY A 56 10.86 -5.30 -5.35
C GLY A 56 10.49 -4.09 -6.20
N HIS A 57 10.91 -2.89 -5.82
CA HIS A 57 10.56 -1.62 -6.46
C HIS A 57 9.05 -1.46 -6.71
N PHE A 58 8.25 -1.66 -5.67
CA PHE A 58 6.79 -1.50 -5.74
C PHE A 58 6.21 -0.83 -4.48
N PHE A 59 5.05 -0.20 -4.63
CA PHE A 59 4.23 0.25 -3.51
C PHE A 59 3.26 -0.84 -3.06
N SER A 60 2.97 -0.92 -1.76
CA SER A 60 1.80 -1.65 -1.27
C SER A 60 0.59 -0.71 -1.24
N HIS A 61 -0.58 -1.26 -1.53
CA HIS A 61 -1.83 -0.52 -1.56
C HIS A 61 -2.56 -0.61 -0.22
N LEU A 62 -2.89 0.55 0.35
CA LEU A 62 -3.76 0.69 1.50
C LEU A 62 -5.01 1.48 1.10
N VAL A 63 -6.16 1.17 1.69
CA VAL A 63 -7.37 1.98 1.60
C VAL A 63 -7.76 2.39 3.01
N VAL A 64 -8.01 3.69 3.20
CA VAL A 64 -8.27 4.29 4.50
C VAL A 64 -9.44 5.24 4.44
N VAL A 65 -10.01 5.55 5.60
CA VAL A 65 -11.05 6.59 5.76
C VAL A 65 -10.53 7.68 6.68
N SER A 66 -10.54 8.93 6.20
CA SER A 66 -10.26 10.11 7.01
C SER A 66 -11.25 10.21 8.17
N GLN A 67 -10.75 10.37 9.38
CA GLN A 67 -11.58 10.66 10.55
C GLN A 67 -11.90 12.17 10.67
N GLU A 68 -11.25 13.04 9.90
CA GLU A 68 -11.59 14.47 9.81
C GLU A 68 -12.73 14.73 8.82
N SER A 69 -12.60 14.26 7.58
CA SER A 69 -13.55 14.56 6.50
C SER A 69 -14.55 13.44 6.22
N GLY A 70 -14.23 12.19 6.58
CA GLY A 70 -15.00 11.01 6.19
C GLY A 70 -14.68 10.50 4.78
N ASP A 71 -13.74 11.13 4.06
CA ASP A 71 -13.37 10.71 2.71
C ASP A 71 -12.60 9.39 2.72
N THR A 72 -12.84 8.56 1.71
CA THR A 72 -12.05 7.35 1.46
C THR A 72 -10.88 7.68 0.53
N VAL A 73 -9.69 7.24 0.90
CA VAL A 73 -8.43 7.61 0.25
C VAL A 73 -7.54 6.36 0.10
N ASN A 74 -6.83 6.25 -1.02
CA ASN A 74 -5.79 5.25 -1.19
C ASN A 74 -4.45 5.80 -0.70
N ILE A 75 -3.71 5.02 0.07
CA ILE A 75 -2.32 5.31 0.42
C ILE A 75 -1.41 4.28 -0.24
N LEU A 76 -0.38 4.75 -0.93
CA LEU A 76 0.68 3.95 -1.52
C LEU A 76 1.91 4.02 -0.61
N THR A 77 2.32 2.88 -0.08
CA THR A 77 3.41 2.81 0.89
C THR A 77 4.60 2.04 0.33
N GLY A 78 5.79 2.63 0.47
CA GLY A 78 7.05 2.05 -0.04
C GLY A 78 7.70 1.06 0.94
N ILE A 79 7.08 0.79 2.08
CA ILE A 79 7.56 -0.16 3.09
C ILE A 79 6.43 -1.11 3.49
N ASN A 80 6.80 -2.26 4.05
CA ASN A 80 5.84 -3.12 4.70
C ASN A 80 5.53 -2.57 6.11
N ASN A 81 4.26 -2.23 6.37
CA ASN A 81 3.83 -1.66 7.65
C ASN A 81 3.56 -2.75 8.71
N GLY A 82 3.53 -4.03 8.33
CA GLY A 82 3.35 -5.15 9.25
C GLY A 82 1.96 -5.25 9.88
N PHE A 83 0.93 -4.70 9.23
CA PHE A 83 -0.46 -4.75 9.71
C PHE A 83 -0.93 -6.18 9.92
N LYS A 84 -1.71 -6.40 10.98
CA LYS A 84 -2.34 -7.68 11.31
C LYS A 84 -3.86 -7.55 11.30
N GLU A 85 -4.58 -8.67 11.28
CA GLU A 85 -6.06 -8.64 11.29
C GLU A 85 -6.62 -7.90 12.53
N ASP A 86 -5.97 -8.05 13.68
CA ASP A 86 -6.37 -7.42 14.95
C ASP A 86 -6.18 -5.89 14.99
N ASP A 87 -5.56 -5.31 13.97
CA ASP A 87 -5.30 -3.86 13.90
C ASP A 87 -6.51 -3.04 13.41
N GLY A 88 -7.62 -3.69 13.03
CA GLY A 88 -8.77 -3.03 12.38
C GLY A 88 -9.45 -1.92 13.20
N ASP A 89 -9.37 -1.97 14.52
CA ASP A 89 -9.94 -0.95 15.42
C ASP A 89 -8.97 0.19 15.75
N GLN A 90 -7.72 0.11 15.28
CA GLN A 90 -6.70 1.10 15.58
C GLN A 90 -6.91 2.39 14.78
N VAL A 91 -6.79 3.52 15.47
CA VAL A 91 -6.66 4.82 14.81
C VAL A 91 -5.19 5.06 14.50
N TYR A 92 -4.89 5.15 13.21
CA TYR A 92 -3.59 5.54 12.70
C TYR A 92 -3.59 7.02 12.35
N HIS A 93 -2.41 7.55 12.10
CA HIS A 93 -2.22 8.91 11.61
C HIS A 93 -1.42 8.84 10.31
N PHE A 94 -1.85 9.61 9.33
CA PHE A 94 -1.12 9.74 8.08
C PHE A 94 0.21 10.44 8.31
N ILE A 95 1.29 9.88 7.77
CA ILE A 95 2.63 10.47 7.79
C ILE A 95 3.01 10.78 6.34
N SER A 96 3.09 12.08 6.05
CA SER A 96 3.43 12.60 4.72
C SER A 96 4.92 12.43 4.39
N PRO A 97 5.30 12.42 3.09
CA PRO A 97 6.70 12.36 2.68
C PRO A 97 7.58 13.50 3.22
N ALA A 98 7.00 14.64 3.57
CA ALA A 98 7.70 15.78 4.15
C ALA A 98 8.06 15.58 5.63
N ASN A 99 7.40 14.65 6.32
CA ASN A 99 7.60 14.38 7.75
C ASN A 99 8.93 13.66 7.99
N SER A 100 9.64 14.02 9.05
CA SER A 100 10.92 13.40 9.39
C SER A 100 10.82 11.90 9.73
N ALA A 101 9.69 11.47 10.30
CA ALA A 101 9.41 10.05 10.55
C ALA A 101 9.33 9.24 9.26
N TYR A 102 8.77 9.84 8.19
CA TYR A 102 8.76 9.23 6.86
C TYR A 102 10.18 8.96 6.38
N LYS A 103 11.04 10.00 6.39
CA LYS A 103 12.43 9.88 5.94
C LYS A 103 13.22 8.85 6.74
N TYR A 104 13.02 8.85 8.06
CA TYR A 104 13.66 7.89 8.96
C TYR A 104 13.32 6.44 8.61
N ALA A 105 12.06 6.15 8.29
CA ALA A 105 11.59 4.80 7.97
C ALA A 105 12.30 4.17 6.76
N PHE A 106 12.84 4.97 5.84
CA PHE A 106 13.57 4.48 4.66
C PHE A 106 15.08 4.43 4.84
N LEU A 107 15.63 5.18 5.80
CA LEU A 107 17.08 5.28 5.99
C LEU A 107 17.60 4.28 7.04
N GLY A 108 16.78 3.88 8.00
CA GLY A 108 17.13 2.84 8.99
C GLY A 108 18.52 3.06 9.61
N ASP A 109 19.36 2.02 9.55
CA ASP A 109 20.72 1.99 10.12
C ASP A 109 21.75 2.88 9.39
N ALA A 110 21.39 3.46 8.24
CA ALA A 110 22.29 4.37 7.51
C ALA A 110 22.47 5.73 8.20
N ILE A 111 21.69 5.99 9.25
CA ILE A 111 21.78 7.22 10.04
C ILE A 111 22.86 7.05 11.11
N GLY A 112 23.98 7.76 10.91
CA GLY A 112 25.07 7.78 11.89
C GLY A 112 24.68 8.46 13.20
N ALA A 113 25.38 8.12 14.28
CA ALA A 113 25.19 8.79 15.56
C ALA A 113 25.46 10.31 15.42
N GLY A 114 24.49 11.13 15.81
CA GLY A 114 24.58 12.60 15.75
C GLY A 114 24.04 13.25 14.48
N THR A 115 23.45 12.49 13.54
CA THR A 115 22.71 13.07 12.41
C THR A 115 21.45 13.79 12.90
N ASP A 116 21.28 15.06 12.54
CA ASP A 116 20.03 15.78 12.78
C ASP A 116 18.95 15.20 11.85
N ILE A 117 17.80 14.84 12.44
CA ILE A 117 16.65 14.28 11.71
C ILE A 117 16.12 15.25 10.63
N LYS A 118 16.38 16.55 10.79
CA LYS A 118 15.99 17.60 9.82
C LYS A 118 16.83 17.56 8.54
N ASP A 119 18.04 17.03 8.63
CA ASP A 119 19.00 16.96 7.52
C ASP A 119 18.88 15.66 6.72
N LEU A 120 17.91 14.80 7.07
CA LEU A 120 17.69 13.56 6.34
C LEU A 120 17.21 13.86 4.91
N PRO A 121 17.85 13.24 3.88
CA PRO A 121 17.39 13.36 2.51
C PRO A 121 16.03 12.69 2.36
N GLU A 122 15.24 13.16 1.39
CA GLU A 122 14.03 12.45 0.98
C GLU A 122 14.41 11.13 0.29
N PRO A 123 13.71 10.03 0.58
CA PRO A 123 13.96 8.76 -0.08
C PRO A 123 13.58 8.86 -1.56
N ASN A 124 14.46 8.39 -2.43
CA ASN A 124 14.17 8.29 -3.85
C ASN A 124 13.42 6.99 -4.14
N LEU A 125 12.10 7.09 -4.32
CA LEU A 125 11.24 5.96 -4.70
C LEU A 125 10.91 6.06 -6.19
N ASP A 126 11.59 5.27 -7.02
CA ASP A 126 11.39 5.21 -8.47
C ASP A 126 10.35 4.14 -8.89
N TYR A 127 9.44 3.81 -7.99
CA TYR A 127 8.52 2.69 -8.17
C TYR A 127 7.40 3.07 -9.14
N THR A 128 7.17 2.20 -10.13
CA THR A 128 6.11 2.38 -11.13
C THR A 128 4.95 1.39 -10.95
N LYS A 129 5.07 0.48 -9.99
CA LYS A 129 4.10 -0.60 -9.77
C LYS A 129 3.53 -0.53 -8.37
N VAL A 130 2.25 -0.85 -8.27
CA VAL A 130 1.51 -0.98 -7.01
C VAL A 130 1.06 -2.42 -6.87
N ARG A 131 1.49 -3.09 -5.81
CA ARG A 131 1.02 -4.41 -5.44
C ARG A 131 -0.35 -4.34 -4.79
N TYR A 132 -1.21 -5.28 -5.13
CA TYR A 132 -2.52 -5.42 -4.54
C TYR A 132 -2.90 -6.90 -4.37
N ASP A 133 -3.83 -7.16 -3.46
CA ASP A 133 -4.37 -8.48 -3.21
C ASP A 133 -5.49 -8.81 -4.23
N PRO A 134 -5.30 -9.83 -5.10
CA PRO A 134 -6.30 -10.24 -6.08
C PRO A 134 -7.56 -10.86 -5.45
N ASP A 135 -7.53 -11.28 -4.19
CA ASP A 135 -8.71 -11.81 -3.50
C ASP A 135 -9.62 -10.66 -2.99
N HIS A 136 -9.06 -9.46 -2.87
CA HIS A 136 -9.75 -8.23 -2.45
C HIS A 136 -9.92 -7.22 -3.60
N ARG A 137 -10.10 -7.71 -4.83
CA ARG A 137 -10.20 -6.89 -6.06
C ARG A 137 -11.18 -5.73 -5.98
N GLU A 138 -12.35 -5.91 -5.35
CA GLU A 138 -13.39 -4.87 -5.33
C GLU A 138 -12.95 -3.63 -4.55
N ILE A 139 -12.28 -3.82 -3.42
CA ILE A 139 -11.74 -2.70 -2.63
C ILE A 139 -10.41 -2.20 -3.20
N ALA A 140 -9.59 -3.09 -3.78
CA ALA A 140 -8.29 -2.73 -4.36
C ALA A 140 -8.37 -2.03 -5.73
N ARG A 141 -9.42 -2.29 -6.53
CA ARG A 141 -9.65 -1.66 -7.84
C ARG A 141 -10.71 -0.57 -7.74
N ASN A 142 -10.32 0.55 -7.16
CA ASN A 142 -11.15 1.73 -6.98
C ASN A 142 -10.55 2.96 -7.70
N ASN A 143 -11.23 4.11 -7.61
CA ASN A 143 -10.77 5.39 -8.17
C ASN A 143 -10.69 6.51 -7.11
N TYR A 144 -10.48 6.15 -5.85
CA TYR A 144 -10.34 7.13 -4.76
C TYR A 144 -9.09 8.01 -4.96
N PRO A 145 -9.09 9.24 -4.41
CA PRO A 145 -7.87 10.05 -4.33
C PRO A 145 -6.72 9.23 -3.76
N THR A 146 -5.54 9.33 -4.37
CA THR A 146 -4.39 8.49 -4.04
C THR A 146 -3.18 9.33 -3.72
N LEU A 147 -2.46 9.01 -2.64
CA LEU A 147 -1.19 9.67 -2.31
C LEU A 147 -0.17 8.67 -1.75
N VAL A 148 1.10 9.08 -1.77
CA VAL A 148 2.21 8.32 -1.18
C VAL A 148 2.39 8.75 0.27
N GLY A 149 2.59 7.80 1.17
CA GLY A 149 2.88 8.08 2.57
C GLY A 149 2.99 6.81 3.42
N LEU A 150 3.08 7.01 4.74
CA LEU A 150 3.07 5.96 5.74
C LEU A 150 1.93 6.16 6.73
N LEU A 151 1.67 5.12 7.52
CA LEU A 151 0.77 5.19 8.66
C LEU A 151 1.61 5.02 9.93
N GLY A 152 1.28 5.76 10.97
CA GLY A 152 1.89 5.60 12.28
C GLY A 152 0.86 5.69 13.40
N THR A 153 1.23 5.15 14.55
CA THR A 153 0.43 5.21 15.77
C THR A 153 1.03 6.23 16.70
N GLN A 154 0.24 7.13 17.28
CA GLN A 154 0.71 7.93 18.40
C GLN A 154 0.75 7.05 19.65
N SER A 155 1.94 6.81 20.19
CA SER A 155 2.06 6.22 21.52
C SER A 155 1.81 7.31 22.54
N ASN A 156 0.70 7.23 23.28
CA ASN A 156 0.54 8.04 24.49
C ASN A 156 1.53 7.50 25.53
N THR A 157 2.74 8.06 25.58
CA THR A 157 3.61 7.89 26.75
C THR A 157 2.96 8.61 27.92
N HIS A 158 2.37 7.83 28.83
CA HIS A 158 1.99 8.27 30.17
C HIS A 158 3.20 8.29 31.09
#